data_AF-A0A7D9MCX4-F1
#
_entry.id   AF-A0A7D9MCX4-F1
#
_cell.length_a   1.000
_cell.length_b   1.000
_cell.length_c   1.000
_cell.angle_alpha   90.00
_cell.angle_beta   90.00
_cell.angle_gamma   90.00
#
_symmetry.space_group_name_H-M   'P 1'
#
loop_
_entity.id
_entity.type
_entity.pdbx_description
1 polymer ?
#
loop_
_entity_poly.entity_id
_entity_poly.type
_entity_poly.pdbx_seq_one_letter_code
_entity_poly.pdbx_strand_id
1 'polypeptide(L)'
;DSPREDQRKWFGTKFIEEYVTESKDVDTLVQQVEQLGQRNTTQQYMCRVEGCNQKYVFHSIRVKHETNNHGQTYTDDQVLKPHQMTNQEGCEDHTYNYHRSKLTFGLILFDYHDAIKEGDGERLFEIYK
;
A
#
# COMPACT_ATOMS: atom_id res chain seq x y z
N ASP A 1 3.02 34.74 -24.78
CA ASP A 1 2.78 33.71 -23.76
C ASP A 1 1.87 34.24 -22.67
N SER A 2 0.89 33.45 -22.26
CA SER A 2 -0.11 33.84 -21.24
C SER A 2 0.47 33.58 -19.85
N PRO A 3 0.31 34.49 -18.86
CA PRO A 3 0.83 34.29 -17.50
C PRO A 3 0.43 32.96 -16.86
N ARG A 4 -0.75 32.44 -17.25
CA ARG A 4 -1.26 31.15 -16.76
C ARG A 4 -0.49 29.95 -17.31
N GLU A 5 0.03 30.04 -18.53
CA GLU A 5 0.78 28.93 -19.13
C GLU A 5 2.16 28.77 -18.50
N ASP A 6 2.79 29.89 -18.11
CA ASP A 6 4.05 29.89 -17.38
C ASP A 6 3.88 29.33 -15.95
N GLN A 7 2.78 29.70 -15.29
CA GLN A 7 2.40 29.13 -13.98
C GLN A 7 2.18 27.62 -14.06
N ARG A 8 1.45 27.14 -15.09
CA ARG A 8 1.23 25.71 -15.33
C ARG A 8 2.51 24.91 -15.44
N LYS A 9 3.49 25.42 -16.20
CA LYS A 9 4.80 24.79 -16.36
C LYS A 9 5.58 24.78 -15.06
N TRP A 10 5.52 25.86 -14.28
CA TRP A 10 6.22 25.98 -13.00
C TRP A 10 5.66 25.00 -11.95
N PHE A 11 4.34 24.92 -11.79
CA PHE A 11 3.71 23.98 -10.85
C PHE A 11 3.94 22.52 -11.24
N GLY A 12 3.93 22.19 -12.54
CA GLY A 12 4.05 20.81 -13.00
C GLY A 12 5.43 20.17 -12.90
N THR A 13 6.49 20.96 -12.69
CA THR A 13 7.88 20.44 -12.68
C THR A 13 8.64 20.91 -11.44
N LYS A 14 8.89 22.22 -11.33
CA LYS A 14 9.69 22.82 -10.24
C LYS A 14 9.07 22.64 -8.86
N PHE A 15 7.76 22.85 -8.73
CA PHE A 15 7.10 22.80 -7.42
C PHE A 15 7.10 21.39 -6.81
N ILE A 16 6.86 20.35 -7.62
CA ILE A 16 6.88 18.96 -7.15
C ILE A 16 8.29 18.57 -6.71
N GLU A 17 9.30 18.89 -7.52
CA GLU A 17 10.70 18.59 -7.21
C GLU A 17 11.14 19.22 -5.90
N GLU A 18 10.85 20.51 -5.70
CA GLU A 18 11.32 21.32 -4.58
C GLU A 18 10.52 21.08 -3.28
N TYR A 19 9.19 20.94 -3.35
CA TYR A 19 8.35 20.91 -2.15
C TYR A 19 7.74 19.55 -1.82
N VAL A 20 7.71 18.60 -2.76
CA VAL A 20 7.02 17.31 -2.58
C VAL A 20 8.02 16.15 -2.51
N THR A 21 9.04 16.13 -3.37
CA THR A 21 9.98 15.00 -3.47
C THR A 21 11.34 15.21 -2.79
N GLU A 22 11.66 16.41 -2.29
CA GLU A 22 12.95 16.67 -1.60
C GLU A 22 13.08 15.95 -0.24
N SER A 23 12.03 15.25 0.20
CA SER A 23 12.04 14.45 1.42
C SER A 23 12.84 13.14 1.23
N LYS A 24 13.93 13.02 1.99
CA LYS A 24 14.69 11.76 2.19
C LYS A 24 13.83 10.59 2.70
N ASP A 25 12.62 10.85 3.17
CA ASP A 25 11.70 9.83 3.64
C ASP A 25 11.10 9.03 2.47
N VAL A 26 10.97 9.63 1.27
CA VAL A 26 10.39 8.94 0.10
C VAL A 26 11.26 7.76 -0.32
N ASP A 27 12.58 7.95 -0.44
CA ASP A 27 13.51 6.87 -0.79
C ASP A 27 13.53 5.76 0.28
N THR A 28 13.45 6.16 1.56
CA THR A 28 13.36 5.22 2.68
C THR A 28 12.09 4.37 2.61
N LEU A 29 10.95 5.00 2.30
CA LEU A 29 9.66 4.32 2.13
C LEU A 29 9.68 3.38 0.93
N VAL A 30 10.26 3.80 -0.20
CA VAL A 30 10.43 2.93 -1.39
C VAL A 30 11.26 1.71 -1.03
N GLN A 31 12.38 1.90 -0.33
CA GLN A 31 13.24 0.79 0.09
C GLN A 31 12.52 -0.17 1.05
N GLN A 32 11.71 0.34 1.97
CA GLN A 32 10.90 -0.49 2.88
C GLN A 32 9.84 -1.30 2.13
N VAL A 33 9.17 -0.70 1.15
CA VAL A 33 8.18 -1.40 0.29
C VAL A 33 8.85 -2.50 -0.52
N GLU A 34 10.01 -2.24 -1.10
CA GLU A 34 10.79 -3.24 -1.83
C GLU A 34 11.21 -4.40 -0.93
N GLN A 35 11.71 -4.13 0.29
CA GLN A 35 12.08 -5.16 1.25
C GLN A 35 10.88 -6.04 1.65
N LEU A 36 9.69 -5.45 1.81
CA LEU A 36 8.47 -6.21 2.10
C LEU A 36 8.05 -7.08 0.90
N GLY A 37 8.17 -6.57 -0.33
CA GLY A 37 7.95 -7.34 -1.55
C GLY A 37 8.90 -8.53 -1.68
N GLN A 38 10.18 -8.34 -1.35
CA GLN A 38 11.18 -9.41 -1.36
C GLN A 38 10.87 -10.48 -0.32
N ARG A 39 10.53 -10.13 0.93
CA ARG A 39 10.17 -11.10 1.99
C ARG A 39 9.01 -12.01 1.59
N ASN A 40 8.00 -11.46 0.91
CA ASN A 40 6.89 -12.25 0.37
C ASN A 40 7.34 -13.21 -0.74
N THR A 41 8.37 -12.86 -1.51
CA THR A 41 8.83 -13.67 -2.63
C THR A 41 9.75 -14.82 -2.20
N THR A 42 10.57 -14.61 -1.15
CA THR A 42 11.56 -15.61 -0.71
C THR A 42 10.97 -16.72 0.15
N GLN A 43 9.93 -16.45 0.94
CA GLN A 43 9.29 -17.47 1.78
C GLN A 43 8.20 -18.21 0.99
N GLN A 44 8.60 -19.29 0.31
CA GLN A 44 7.66 -20.20 -0.34
C GLN A 44 7.19 -21.27 0.64
N TYR A 45 5.88 -21.30 0.90
CA TYR A 45 5.23 -22.32 1.71
C TYR A 45 4.84 -23.52 0.83
N MET A 46 5.55 -24.62 0.96
CA MET A 46 5.23 -25.88 0.26
C MET A 46 4.13 -26.65 0.98
N CYS A 47 3.26 -27.31 0.22
CA CYS A 47 2.25 -28.21 0.78
C CYS A 47 2.91 -29.34 1.58
N ARG A 48 2.30 -29.72 2.71
CA ARG A 48 2.80 -30.76 3.62
C ARG A 48 2.41 -32.19 3.22
N VAL A 49 1.51 -32.36 2.24
CA VAL A 49 0.93 -33.66 1.88
C VAL A 49 1.88 -34.42 0.93
N GLU A 50 2.16 -35.68 1.27
CA GLU A 50 2.97 -36.58 0.44
C GLU A 50 2.37 -36.69 -0.97
N GLY A 51 3.17 -36.33 -1.99
CA GLY A 51 2.76 -36.30 -3.40
C GLY A 51 2.21 -34.96 -3.90
N CYS A 52 2.09 -33.93 -3.06
CA CYS A 52 1.71 -32.59 -3.48
C CYS A 52 2.91 -31.63 -3.51
N ASN A 53 3.30 -31.18 -4.70
CA ASN A 53 4.45 -30.27 -4.90
C ASN A 53 4.04 -28.79 -5.07
N GLN A 54 2.85 -28.41 -4.62
CA GLN A 54 2.35 -27.04 -4.76
C GLN A 54 3.05 -26.08 -3.79
N LYS A 55 3.33 -24.86 -4.27
CA LYS A 55 4.05 -23.82 -3.53
C LYS A 55 3.22 -22.54 -3.45
N TYR A 56 3.22 -21.90 -2.30
CA TYR A 56 2.40 -20.72 -2.04
C TYR A 56 3.22 -19.59 -1.43
N VAL A 57 2.88 -18.36 -1.79
CA VAL A 57 3.48 -17.13 -1.24
C VAL A 57 3.03 -16.89 0.20
N PHE A 58 1.79 -17.27 0.54
CA PHE A 58 1.22 -17.05 1.86
C PHE A 58 0.86 -18.36 2.54
N HIS A 59 1.17 -18.43 3.83
CA HIS A 59 0.79 -19.54 4.70
C HIS A 59 -0.71 -19.84 4.64
N SER A 60 -1.55 -18.80 4.68
CA SER A 60 -3.01 -18.93 4.65
C SER A 60 -3.52 -19.61 3.38
N ILE A 61 -2.88 -19.35 2.24
CA ILE A 61 -3.24 -19.99 0.97
C ILE A 61 -2.83 -21.46 0.96
N ARG A 62 -1.63 -21.79 1.47
CA ARG A 62 -1.22 -23.19 1.64
C ARG A 62 -2.23 -23.97 2.48
N VAL A 63 -2.63 -23.43 3.63
CA VAL A 63 -3.61 -24.08 4.53
C VAL A 63 -4.97 -24.24 3.86
N LYS A 64 -5.45 -23.24 3.11
CA LYS A 64 -6.69 -23.36 2.32
C LYS A 64 -6.58 -24.44 1.25
N HIS A 65 -5.45 -24.54 0.56
CA HIS A 65 -5.21 -25.59 -0.41
C HIS A 65 -5.25 -26.97 0.25
N GLU A 66 -4.54 -27.14 1.37
CA GLU A 66 -4.51 -28.39 2.15
C GLU A 66 -5.93 -28.80 2.60
N THR A 67 -6.72 -27.83 3.07
CA THR A 67 -8.11 -28.07 3.49
C THR A 67 -9.01 -28.45 2.32
N ASN A 68 -8.93 -27.72 1.20
CA ASN A 68 -9.86 -27.88 0.07
C ASN A 68 -9.52 -29.06 -0.85
N ASN A 69 -8.22 -29.35 -1.05
CA ASN A 69 -7.77 -30.36 -2.02
C ASN A 69 -7.39 -31.69 -1.35
N HIS A 70 -7.00 -31.66 -0.08
CA HIS A 70 -6.56 -32.85 0.65
C HIS A 70 -7.48 -33.18 1.84
N GLY A 71 -8.44 -32.31 2.17
CA GLY A 71 -9.32 -32.52 3.33
C GLY A 71 -8.57 -32.55 4.66
N GLN A 72 -7.32 -32.07 4.69
CA GLN A 72 -6.40 -32.28 5.79
C GLN A 72 -6.36 -31.04 6.67
N THR A 73 -6.97 -31.13 7.84
CA THR A 73 -6.91 -30.07 8.86
C THR A 73 -5.67 -30.29 9.70
N TYR A 74 -4.56 -29.65 9.35
CA TYR A 74 -3.41 -29.59 10.25
C TYR A 74 -3.76 -28.66 11.42
N THR A 75 -4.12 -29.23 12.57
CA THR A 75 -4.08 -28.53 13.85
C THR A 75 -2.62 -28.45 14.27
N ASP A 76 -1.92 -27.45 13.74
CA ASP A 76 -0.55 -27.21 14.16
C ASP A 76 -0.59 -26.53 15.54
N ASP A 77 -0.41 -27.32 16.59
CA ASP A 77 -0.16 -26.86 17.97
C ASP A 77 1.16 -26.08 18.12
N GLN A 78 1.78 -25.63 17.01
CA GLN A 78 2.87 -24.65 17.00
C GLN A 78 2.60 -23.43 16.12
N VAL A 79 1.33 -23.06 15.92
CA VAL A 79 0.99 -21.71 15.43
C VAL A 79 1.48 -20.69 16.45
N LEU A 80 2.66 -20.11 16.16
CA LEU A 80 3.01 -18.72 16.46
C LEU A 80 1.72 -17.95 16.70
N LYS A 81 1.53 -17.56 17.97
CA LYS A 81 0.36 -16.87 18.54
C LYS A 81 -0.59 -16.41 17.44
N PRO A 82 -1.85 -16.89 17.41
CA PRO A 82 -2.89 -16.14 16.71
C PRO A 82 -2.65 -14.69 17.09
N HIS A 83 -2.44 -13.80 16.10
CA HIS A 83 -2.57 -12.39 16.41
C HIS A 83 -3.96 -12.31 16.99
N GLN A 84 -3.98 -12.20 18.32
CA GLN A 84 -5.19 -12.40 19.08
C GLN A 84 -6.11 -11.35 18.49
N MET A 85 -7.21 -11.78 17.89
CA MET A 85 -8.40 -10.95 17.91
C MET A 85 -8.81 -10.90 19.37
N THR A 86 -8.02 -10.19 20.18
CA THR A 86 -8.55 -9.54 21.35
C THR A 86 -9.67 -8.68 20.78
N ASN A 87 -10.88 -8.87 21.28
CA ASN A 87 -11.88 -7.83 21.27
C ASN A 87 -11.27 -6.64 22.04
N GLN A 88 -10.36 -5.93 21.41
CA GLN A 88 -9.95 -4.60 21.78
C GLN A 88 -11.05 -3.72 21.23
N GLU A 89 -11.94 -3.27 22.11
CA GLU A 89 -12.67 -2.04 21.88
C GLU A 89 -11.62 -0.98 21.52
N GLY A 90 -11.53 -0.62 20.23
CA GLY A 90 -10.48 0.23 19.69
C GLY A 90 -9.52 -0.44 18.68
N CYS A 91 -9.74 -1.69 18.24
CA CYS A 91 -8.99 -2.27 17.12
C CYS A 91 -9.24 -1.44 15.85
N GLU A 92 -8.25 -0.64 15.48
CA GLU A 92 -8.27 0.23 14.32
C GLU A 92 -8.50 -0.62 13.05
N ASP A 93 -9.56 -0.35 12.29
CA ASP A 93 -9.82 -1.06 11.05
C ASP A 93 -8.81 -0.62 9.99
N HIS A 94 -7.69 -1.32 9.94
CA HIS A 94 -6.61 -1.06 9.00
C HIS A 94 -7.05 -1.21 7.53
N THR A 95 -8.08 -2.02 7.25
CA THR A 95 -8.60 -2.18 5.89
C THR A 95 -9.40 -0.95 5.48
N TYR A 96 -10.37 -0.55 6.32
CA TYR A 96 -11.13 0.69 6.12
C TYR A 96 -10.21 1.90 6.06
N ASN A 97 -9.24 2.02 6.98
CA ASN A 97 -8.31 3.14 7.01
C ASN A 97 -7.39 3.17 5.78
N TYR A 98 -6.89 2.02 5.33
CA TYR A 98 -6.12 1.96 4.08
C TYR A 98 -6.95 2.42 2.88
N HIS A 99 -8.17 1.90 2.72
CA HIS A 99 -9.03 2.28 1.59
C HIS A 99 -9.47 3.73 1.67
N ARG A 100 -9.84 4.22 2.85
CA ARG A 100 -10.19 5.62 3.09
C ARG A 100 -9.02 6.53 2.74
N SER A 101 -7.82 6.26 3.26
CA SER A 101 -6.62 7.04 2.97
C SER A 101 -6.26 7.01 1.48
N LYS A 102 -6.37 5.85 0.83
CA LYS A 102 -6.15 5.71 -0.63
C LYS A 102 -7.12 6.55 -1.44
N LEU A 103 -8.40 6.56 -1.08
CA LEU A 103 -9.42 7.39 -1.73
C LEU A 103 -9.15 8.88 -1.49
N THR A 104 -8.91 9.28 -0.25
CA THR A 104 -8.60 10.67 0.11
C THR A 104 -7.38 11.17 -0.66
N PHE A 105 -6.30 10.40 -0.71
CA PHE A 105 -5.09 10.77 -1.46
C PHE A 105 -5.36 10.87 -2.96
N GLY A 106 -6.13 9.92 -3.53
CA GLY A 106 -6.53 9.98 -4.93
C GLY A 106 -7.33 11.23 -5.27
N LEU A 107 -8.28 11.62 -4.40
CA LEU A 107 -9.08 12.83 -4.57
C LEU A 107 -8.23 14.11 -4.48
N ILE A 108 -7.30 14.18 -3.53
CA ILE A 108 -6.34 15.29 -3.40
C ILE A 108 -5.49 15.42 -4.67
N LEU A 109 -4.98 14.30 -5.20
CA LEU A 109 -4.21 14.32 -6.46
C LEU A 109 -5.04 14.78 -7.66
N PHE A 110 -6.31 14.39 -7.74
CA PHE A 110 -7.20 14.86 -8.79
C PHE A 110 -7.45 16.37 -8.68
N ASP A 111 -7.70 16.87 -7.48
CA ASP A 111 -7.90 18.29 -7.20
C ASP A 111 -6.66 19.12 -7.55
N TYR A 112 -5.49 18.61 -7.18
CA TYR A 112 -4.18 19.19 -7.51
C TYR A 112 -3.97 19.26 -9.03
N HIS A 113 -4.23 18.16 -9.75
CA HIS A 113 -4.10 18.14 -11.20
C HIS A 113 -5.07 19.09 -11.91
N ASP A 114 -6.27 19.24 -11.37
CA ASP A 114 -7.28 20.15 -11.86
C ASP A 114 -6.86 21.62 -11.66
N ALA A 115 -6.41 21.97 -10.45
CA ALA A 115 -5.85 23.29 -10.13
C ALA A 115 -4.66 23.66 -11.03
N ILE A 116 -3.74 22.71 -11.29
CA ILE A 116 -2.68 22.91 -12.28
C ILE A 116 -3.29 23.16 -13.67
N LYS A 117 -4.26 22.38 -14.13
CA LYS A 117 -4.80 22.56 -15.49
C LYS A 117 -5.44 23.94 -15.68
N GLU A 118 -6.09 24.47 -14.66
CA GLU A 118 -6.75 25.77 -14.70
C GLU A 118 -5.78 26.95 -14.47
N GLY A 119 -4.58 26.68 -13.97
CA GLY A 119 -3.60 27.69 -13.57
C GLY A 119 -3.99 28.38 -12.27
N ASP A 120 -4.76 27.70 -11.41
CA ASP A 120 -5.22 28.21 -10.12
C ASP A 120 -4.20 27.84 -9.03
N GLY A 121 -3.23 28.74 -8.85
CA GLY A 121 -2.22 28.58 -7.81
C GLY A 121 -2.75 28.73 -6.40
N GLU A 122 -3.86 29.46 -6.19
CA GLU A 122 -4.42 29.69 -4.85
C GLU A 122 -5.00 28.39 -4.29
N ARG A 123 -5.76 27.65 -5.11
CA ARG A 123 -6.27 26.32 -4.76
C ARG A 123 -5.15 25.32 -4.44
N LEU A 124 -4.00 25.40 -5.12
CA LEU A 124 -2.83 24.56 -4.77
C LEU A 124 -2.33 24.83 -3.36
N PHE A 125 -2.28 26.09 -2.91
CA PHE A 125 -1.89 26.41 -1.54
C PHE A 125 -2.94 25.97 -0.50
N GLU A 126 -4.23 26.01 -0.84
CA GLU A 126 -5.30 25.55 0.04
C GLU A 126 -5.29 24.03 0.25
N ILE A 127 -4.98 23.25 -0.79
CA ILE A 127 -4.90 21.78 -0.72
C ILE A 127 -3.80 21.30 0.27
N TYR A 128 -2.70 22.06 0.37
CA TYR A 128 -1.56 21.71 1.23
C TYR A 128 -1.69 22.19 2.68
N LYS A 129 -2.65 23.05 2.98
CA LYS A 129 -2.86 23.64 4.31
C LYS A 129 -3.63 22.70 5.24
#